data_AF-A0A654BPU5-F1
#
_entry.id   AF-A0A654BPU5-F1
#
_cell.length_a   1.000
_cell.length_b   1.000
_cell.length_c   1.000
_cell.angle_alpha   90.00
_cell.angle_beta   90.00
_cell.angle_gamma   90.00
#
_symmetry.space_group_name_H-M   'P 1'
#
loop_
_entity.id
_entity.type
_entity.pdbx_description
1 polymer ?
#
loop_
_entity_poly.entity_id
_entity_poly.type
_entity_poly.pdbx_seq_one_letter_code
_entity_poly.pdbx_strand_id
1 'polypeptide(L)'
;MRALVPPNHSVTMRTRPLASSPLESTSSSPRLPMRMALWLLDSQRLGQTKSVKRIAGRMLKQPALEGVVEAQSRLGRLLCHDCDSQRDRRIGFELLRQAARAGDRQAQLELGQLYCQGQHRELSKARHWLEQAAAQGSAEASRILLRLPAKR
;
A
#
# COMPACT_ATOMS: atom_id res chain seq x y z
N MET A 1 25.60 -67.32 -31.10
CA MET A 1 24.71 -66.96 -29.97
C MET A 1 25.20 -65.65 -29.36
N ARG A 2 24.28 -64.75 -29.02
CA ARG A 2 24.42 -63.60 -28.09
C ARG A 2 25.33 -63.96 -26.90
N ALA A 3 26.07 -63.10 -26.22
CA ALA A 3 26.31 -61.65 -26.12
C ALA A 3 27.74 -61.54 -25.49
N LEU A 4 28.39 -60.41 -25.20
CA LEU A 4 27.97 -59.39 -24.25
C LEU A 4 29.15 -58.41 -24.06
N VAL A 5 28.90 -57.13 -24.39
CA VAL A 5 29.37 -55.89 -23.73
C VAL A 5 30.76 -55.29 -24.08
N PRO A 6 30.83 -53.94 -24.21
CA PRO A 6 31.80 -53.17 -25.01
C PRO A 6 32.90 -52.44 -24.19
N PRO A 7 33.86 -51.74 -24.83
CA PRO A 7 35.03 -51.14 -24.17
C PRO A 7 34.72 -49.87 -23.36
N ASN A 8 35.44 -49.72 -22.25
CA ASN A 8 35.34 -48.59 -21.33
C ASN A 8 35.89 -47.31 -21.98
N HIS A 9 35.06 -46.27 -22.04
CA HIS A 9 35.28 -45.05 -22.79
C HIS A 9 36.18 -44.05 -22.06
N SER A 10 37.03 -43.41 -22.86
CA SER A 10 37.97 -42.36 -22.52
C SER A 10 37.36 -41.22 -21.71
N VAL A 11 38.15 -40.80 -20.72
CA VAL A 11 38.07 -39.54 -19.99
C VAL A 11 37.83 -38.38 -20.95
N THR A 12 36.66 -37.74 -20.84
CA THR A 12 36.44 -36.39 -21.36
C THR A 12 35.83 -35.56 -20.24
N MET A 13 36.67 -34.68 -19.67
CA MET A 13 36.23 -33.63 -18.76
C MET A 13 35.25 -32.73 -19.51
N ARG A 14 33.95 -32.90 -19.23
CA ARG A 14 32.96 -31.88 -19.56
C ARG A 14 33.17 -30.71 -18.62
N THR A 15 33.86 -29.69 -19.10
CA THR A 15 33.85 -28.33 -18.56
C THR A 15 32.40 -27.87 -18.46
N ARG A 16 31.88 -27.82 -17.22
CA ARG A 16 30.57 -27.27 -16.93
C ARG A 16 30.66 -25.75 -17.14
N PRO A 17 29.85 -25.14 -18.02
CA PRO A 17 29.86 -23.69 -18.14
C PRO A 17 29.35 -23.12 -16.80
N LEU A 18 30.12 -22.23 -16.19
CA LEU A 18 29.62 -21.34 -15.14
C LEU A 18 28.51 -20.52 -15.79
N ALA A 19 27.27 -20.98 -15.64
CA ALA A 19 26.12 -20.13 -15.83
C ALA A 19 26.25 -19.01 -14.79
N SER A 20 26.68 -17.85 -15.25
CA SER A 20 26.44 -16.55 -14.64
C SER A 20 24.94 -16.40 -14.45
N SER A 21 24.43 -16.98 -13.36
CA SER A 21 23.15 -16.57 -12.82
C SER A 21 23.39 -15.15 -12.35
N PRO A 22 22.71 -14.12 -12.91
CA PRO A 22 22.67 -12.86 -12.20
C PRO A 22 22.15 -13.23 -10.82
N LEU A 23 22.89 -12.84 -9.78
CA LEU A 23 22.36 -12.77 -8.44
C LEU A 23 21.09 -11.92 -8.59
N GLU A 24 19.95 -12.58 -8.74
CA GLU A 24 18.65 -11.96 -8.57
C GLU A 24 18.78 -11.27 -7.23
N SER A 25 18.78 -9.95 -7.29
CA SER A 25 18.55 -9.10 -6.16
C SER A 25 17.17 -9.46 -5.62
N THR A 26 17.07 -10.57 -4.90
CA THR A 26 16.00 -10.88 -3.95
C THR A 26 16.20 -10.01 -2.71
N SER A 27 16.50 -8.74 -2.92
CA SER A 27 16.52 -7.73 -1.88
C SER A 27 15.13 -7.13 -1.80
N SER A 28 14.60 -7.09 -0.59
CA SER A 28 13.32 -6.48 -0.23
C SER A 28 12.10 -7.38 -0.44
N SER A 29 11.90 -8.34 0.48
CA SER A 29 10.55 -8.74 0.88
C SER A 29 10.09 -7.84 2.04
N PRO A 30 9.40 -6.71 1.80
CA PRO A 30 8.76 -5.92 2.86
C PRO A 30 7.54 -6.66 3.47
N ARG A 31 7.27 -7.90 3.04
CA ARG A 31 6.05 -8.66 3.27
C ARG A 31 5.76 -8.94 4.75
N LEU A 32 6.77 -9.16 5.57
CA LEU A 32 6.59 -9.44 7.01
C LEU A 32 6.28 -8.17 7.82
N PRO A 33 7.10 -7.12 7.79
CA PRO A 33 6.84 -5.92 8.59
C PRO A 33 5.54 -5.20 8.15
N MET A 34 5.23 -5.17 6.86
CA MET A 34 3.99 -4.54 6.38
C MET A 34 2.75 -5.30 6.86
N ARG A 35 2.70 -6.63 6.71
CA ARG A 35 1.55 -7.42 7.15
C ARG A 35 1.30 -7.29 8.65
N MET A 36 2.36 -7.25 9.45
CA MET A 36 2.24 -6.99 10.88
C MET A 36 1.69 -5.59 11.16
N ALA A 37 2.16 -4.56 10.44
CA ALA A 37 1.63 -3.21 10.59
C ALA A 37 0.13 -3.13 10.27
N LEU A 38 -0.30 -3.78 9.20
CA LEU A 38 -1.72 -3.87 8.83
C LEU A 38 -2.54 -4.60 9.89
N TRP A 39 -2.06 -5.77 10.34
CA TRP A 39 -2.72 -6.54 11.39
C TRP A 39 -2.86 -5.74 12.70
N LEU A 40 -1.81 -5.00 13.09
CA LEU A 40 -1.83 -4.12 14.25
C LEU A 40 -2.92 -3.05 14.12
N LEU A 41 -3.07 -2.44 12.94
CA LEU A 41 -4.08 -1.41 12.70
C LEU A 41 -5.50 -1.96 12.63
N ASP A 42 -5.68 -3.17 12.10
CA ASP A 42 -7.00 -3.81 11.95
C ASP A 42 -7.47 -4.49 13.26
N SER A 43 -6.56 -4.73 14.20
CA SER A 43 -6.91 -5.34 15.49
C SER A 43 -7.75 -4.41 16.37
N GLN A 44 -8.97 -4.87 16.72
CA GLN A 44 -10.00 -4.05 17.36
C GLN A 44 -9.63 -3.50 18.75
N ARG A 45 -8.68 -4.14 19.45
CA ARG A 45 -8.19 -3.69 20.77
C ARG A 45 -6.92 -2.85 20.71
N LEU A 46 -6.04 -3.07 19.73
CA LEU A 46 -4.72 -2.44 19.70
C LEU A 46 -4.63 -1.33 18.63
N GLY A 47 -5.42 -1.39 17.57
CA GLY A 47 -5.34 -0.46 16.44
C GLY A 47 -5.62 1.00 16.81
N GLN A 48 -6.36 1.25 17.89
CA GLN A 48 -6.67 2.60 18.37
C GLN A 48 -5.63 3.16 19.35
N THR A 49 -4.70 2.34 19.85
CA THR A 49 -3.67 2.81 20.79
C THR A 49 -2.64 3.67 20.06
N LYS A 50 -2.39 4.90 20.53
CA LYS A 50 -1.41 5.85 19.94
C LYS A 50 -0.02 5.23 19.75
N SER A 51 0.41 4.38 20.68
CA SER A 51 1.67 3.63 20.58
C SER A 51 1.69 2.64 19.41
N VAL A 52 0.62 1.88 19.22
CA VAL A 52 0.48 0.89 18.14
C VAL A 52 0.44 1.58 16.78
N LYS A 53 -0.34 2.66 16.66
CA LYS A 53 -0.38 3.50 15.47
C LYS A 53 0.99 4.08 15.10
N ARG A 54 1.76 4.52 16.10
CA ARG A 54 3.13 5.02 15.90
C ARG A 54 4.07 3.91 15.40
N ILE A 55 3.97 2.70 15.96
CA ILE A 55 4.77 1.55 15.52
C ILE A 55 4.39 1.15 14.10
N ALA A 56 3.10 0.94 13.83
CA ALA A 56 2.59 0.61 12.50
C ALA A 56 2.98 1.69 11.48
N GLY A 57 2.85 2.97 11.82
CA GLY A 57 3.28 4.08 10.98
C GLY A 57 4.76 4.01 10.62
N ARG A 58 5.65 3.67 11.57
CA ARG A 58 7.09 3.45 11.27
C ARG A 58 7.31 2.31 10.30
N MET A 59 6.59 1.20 10.47
CA MET A 59 6.70 0.02 9.60
C MET A 59 6.17 0.30 8.19
N LEU A 60 5.17 1.17 8.05
CA LEU A 60 4.58 1.55 6.77
C LEU A 60 5.39 2.62 6.00
N LYS A 61 6.35 3.30 6.63
CA LYS A 61 7.15 4.36 5.98
C LYS A 61 7.92 3.85 4.77
N GLN A 62 8.68 2.78 4.93
CA GLN A 62 9.46 2.19 3.84
C GLN A 62 8.58 1.73 2.66
N PRO A 63 7.56 0.87 2.85
CA PRO A 63 6.72 0.44 1.73
C PRO A 63 5.92 1.60 1.10
N ALA A 64 5.54 2.62 1.87
CA ALA A 64 4.90 3.80 1.30
C ALA A 64 5.83 4.60 0.37
N LEU A 65 7.13 4.67 0.71
CA LEU A 65 8.16 5.27 -0.14
C LEU A 65 8.46 4.42 -1.39
N GLU A 66 8.38 3.09 -1.26
CA GLU A 66 8.49 2.15 -2.39
C GLU A 66 7.28 2.20 -3.34
N GLY A 67 6.24 2.99 -3.03
CA GLY A 67 5.06 3.15 -3.87
C GLY A 67 3.96 2.12 -3.61
N VAL A 68 4.05 1.35 -2.51
CA VAL A 68 3.01 0.38 -2.16
C VAL A 68 1.74 1.12 -1.76
N VAL A 69 0.74 1.06 -2.64
CA VAL A 69 -0.54 1.79 -2.56
C VAL A 69 -1.23 1.61 -1.21
N GLU A 70 -1.33 0.36 -0.73
CA GLU A 70 -1.94 0.06 0.56
C GLU A 70 -1.18 0.70 1.73
N ALA A 71 0.15 0.71 1.69
CA ALA A 71 0.97 1.34 2.72
C ALA A 71 0.84 2.87 2.70
N GLN A 72 0.77 3.47 1.50
CA GLN A 72 0.51 4.90 1.33
C GLN A 72 -0.87 5.28 1.90
N SER A 73 -1.90 4.50 1.59
CA SER A 73 -3.26 4.71 2.10
C SER A 73 -3.31 4.65 3.64
N ARG A 74 -2.71 3.62 4.23
CA ARG A 74 -2.70 3.39 5.68
C ARG A 74 -1.85 4.42 6.42
N LEU A 75 -0.65 4.70 5.94
CA LEU A 75 0.21 5.73 6.52
C LEU A 75 -0.38 7.12 6.38
N GLY A 76 -0.96 7.42 5.21
CA GLY A 76 -1.60 8.71 4.93
C GLY A 76 -2.76 8.99 5.89
N ARG A 77 -3.62 7.99 6.12
CA ARG A 77 -4.69 8.06 7.13
C ARG A 77 -4.15 8.35 8.53
N LEU A 78 -3.12 7.61 8.97
CA LEU A 78 -2.52 7.83 10.29
C LEU A 78 -1.98 9.25 10.45
N LEU A 79 -1.27 9.76 9.44
CA LEU A 79 -0.69 11.10 9.50
C LEU A 79 -1.76 12.21 9.43
N CYS A 80 -2.90 11.98 8.76
CA CYS A 80 -3.99 12.96 8.71
C CYS A 80 -4.81 13.02 10.00
N HIS A 81 -5.08 11.88 10.63
CA HIS A 81 -5.96 11.79 11.81
C HIS A 81 -5.24 11.83 13.15
N ASP A 82 -4.04 11.24 13.26
CA ASP A 82 -3.36 11.02 14.55
C ASP A 82 -2.16 11.96 14.80
N CYS A 83 -1.79 12.81 13.84
CA CYS A 83 -0.70 13.78 14.02
C CYS A 83 -1.21 15.21 14.29
N ASP A 84 -0.70 15.78 15.38
CA ASP A 84 -0.94 17.17 15.77
C ASP A 84 -0.23 18.17 14.84
N SER A 85 0.88 17.75 14.22
CA SER A 85 1.71 18.54 13.30
C SER A 85 1.04 18.77 11.95
N GLN A 86 0.87 20.05 11.56
CA GLN A 86 0.37 20.41 10.22
C GLN A 86 1.25 19.87 9.09
N ARG A 87 2.57 19.79 9.30
CA ARG A 87 3.50 19.23 8.30
C ARG A 87 3.19 17.76 8.04
N ASP A 88 2.99 16.99 9.10
CA ASP A 88 2.69 15.56 8.98
C ASP A 88 1.32 15.35 8.31
N ARG A 89 0.32 16.17 8.65
CA ARG A 89 -0.99 16.14 7.98
C ARG A 89 -0.89 16.40 6.48
N ARG A 90 -0.03 17.34 6.04
CA ARG A 90 0.24 17.59 4.61
C ARG A 90 0.90 16.40 3.92
N ILE A 91 1.88 15.77 4.58
CA ILE A 91 2.52 14.56 4.05
C ILE A 91 1.48 13.43 3.92
N GLY A 92 0.64 13.25 4.94
CA GLY A 92 -0.43 12.26 4.91
C GLY A 92 -1.42 12.48 3.78
N PHE A 93 -1.77 13.74 3.53
CA PHE A 93 -2.65 14.13 2.43
C PHE A 93 -2.07 13.77 1.06
N GLU A 94 -0.78 14.04 0.83
CA GLU A 94 -0.13 13.68 -0.43
C GLU A 94 -0.01 12.16 -0.61
N LEU A 95 0.25 11.40 0.46
CA LEU A 95 0.25 9.93 0.43
C LEU A 95 -1.14 9.39 0.07
N LEU A 96 -2.20 9.92 0.67
CA LEU A 96 -3.58 9.57 0.31
C LEU A 96 -3.88 9.92 -1.15
N ARG A 97 -3.40 11.06 -1.63
CA ARG A 97 -3.54 11.50 -3.03
C ARG A 97 -2.90 10.53 -4.01
N GLN A 98 -1.72 10.02 -3.69
CA GLN A 98 -1.04 9.02 -4.50
C GLN A 98 -1.81 7.69 -4.49
N ALA A 99 -2.21 7.20 -3.32
CA ALA A 99 -2.97 5.96 -3.20
C ALA A 99 -4.34 6.03 -3.90
N ALA A 100 -5.06 7.15 -3.79
CA ALA A 100 -6.35 7.35 -4.42
C ALA A 100 -6.25 7.40 -5.95
N ARG A 101 -5.19 8.02 -6.49
CA ARG A 101 -4.86 8.00 -7.92
C ARG A 101 -4.54 6.59 -8.43
N ALA A 102 -3.95 5.76 -7.59
CA ALA A 102 -3.70 4.36 -7.88
C ALA A 102 -4.96 3.47 -7.75
N GLY A 103 -6.11 4.04 -7.41
CA GLY A 103 -7.39 3.34 -7.34
C GLY A 103 -7.78 2.82 -5.95
N ASP A 104 -7.01 3.12 -4.90
CA ASP A 104 -7.33 2.64 -3.55
C ASP A 104 -8.65 3.24 -3.05
N ARG A 105 -9.70 2.40 -2.99
CA ARG A 105 -11.04 2.77 -2.52
C ARG A 105 -11.00 3.50 -1.18
N GLN A 106 -10.13 3.04 -0.28
CA GLN A 106 -10.06 3.53 1.08
C GLN A 106 -9.41 4.92 1.14
N ALA A 107 -8.38 5.18 0.33
CA ALA A 107 -7.75 6.50 0.19
C ALA A 107 -8.66 7.50 -0.52
N GLN A 108 -9.42 7.06 -1.53
CA GLN A 108 -10.42 7.89 -2.21
C GLN A 108 -11.50 8.38 -1.24
N LEU A 109 -12.01 7.50 -0.37
CA LEU A 109 -12.95 7.87 0.69
C LEU A 109 -12.34 8.92 1.63
N GLU A 110 -11.12 8.69 2.12
CA GLU A 110 -10.45 9.63 3.06
C GLU A 110 -10.18 10.99 2.42
N LEU A 111 -9.67 11.03 1.18
CA LEU A 111 -9.51 12.30 0.46
C LEU A 111 -10.85 13.00 0.28
N GLY A 112 -11.90 12.25 -0.05
CA GLY A 112 -13.26 12.76 -0.12
C GLY A 112 -13.66 13.49 1.16
N GLN A 113 -13.43 12.87 2.31
CA GLN A 113 -13.69 13.46 3.63
C GLN A 113 -12.80 14.68 3.92
N LEU A 114 -11.51 14.60 3.60
CA LEU A 114 -10.54 15.69 3.78
C LEU A 114 -10.79 16.88 2.85
N TYR A 115 -11.42 16.68 1.70
CA TYR A 115 -11.87 17.78 0.83
C TYR A 115 -13.24 18.32 1.25
N CYS A 116 -14.04 17.56 2.00
CA CYS A 116 -15.27 18.06 2.61
C CYS A 116 -15.00 18.97 3.82
N GLN A 117 -13.89 18.74 4.52
CA GLN A 117 -13.61 19.28 5.85
C GLN A 117 -12.20 19.86 5.94
N GLY A 118 -12.00 20.90 6.75
CA GLY A 118 -10.68 21.47 6.99
C GLY A 118 -10.22 22.50 5.95
N GLN A 119 -8.90 22.68 5.85
CA GLN A 119 -8.29 23.82 5.16
C GLN A 119 -8.32 23.72 3.63
N HIS A 120 -8.46 22.50 3.09
CA HIS A 120 -8.52 22.23 1.65
C HIS A 120 -9.96 22.03 1.17
N ARG A 121 -10.93 22.70 1.78
CA ARG A 121 -12.35 22.50 1.47
C ARG A 121 -12.64 22.82 0.00
N GLU A 122 -12.80 21.78 -0.80
CA GLU A 122 -13.07 21.85 -2.24
C GLU A 122 -14.12 20.79 -2.57
N LEU A 123 -15.40 21.15 -2.43
CA LEU A 123 -16.51 20.20 -2.56
C LEU A 123 -16.56 19.50 -3.92
N SER A 124 -16.09 20.16 -4.98
CA SER A 124 -15.98 19.56 -6.32
C SER A 124 -14.98 18.40 -6.33
N LYS A 125 -13.82 18.56 -5.68
CA LYS A 125 -12.81 17.49 -5.55
C LYS A 125 -13.28 16.41 -4.58
N ALA A 126 -13.93 16.79 -3.49
CA ALA A 126 -14.53 15.85 -2.55
C ALA A 126 -15.51 14.91 -3.27
N ARG A 127 -16.44 15.49 -4.03
CA ARG A 127 -17.43 14.74 -4.81
C ARG A 127 -16.75 13.80 -5.81
N HIS A 128 -15.75 14.27 -6.54
CA HIS A 128 -15.00 13.43 -7.49
C HIS A 128 -14.40 12.18 -6.84
N TRP A 129 -13.69 12.33 -5.72
CA TRP A 129 -13.07 11.18 -5.03
C TRP A 129 -14.10 10.27 -4.37
N LEU A 130 -15.15 10.83 -3.79
CA LEU A 130 -16.23 10.03 -3.20
C LEU A 130 -17.02 9.27 -4.26
N GLU A 131 -17.25 9.84 -5.45
CA GLU A 131 -17.91 9.15 -6.57
C GLU A 131 -17.09 7.93 -7.02
N GLN A 132 -15.76 8.05 -7.09
CA GLN A 132 -14.88 6.91 -7.39
C GLN A 132 -14.95 5.84 -6.29
N ALA A 133 -14.89 6.23 -5.01
CA ALA A 133 -14.99 5.29 -3.90
C ALA A 133 -16.36 4.59 -3.87
N ALA A 134 -17.44 5.32 -4.16
CA ALA A 134 -18.80 4.80 -4.24
C ALA A 134 -18.98 3.82 -5.41
N ALA A 135 -18.39 4.13 -6.58
CA ALA A 135 -18.38 3.23 -7.74
C ALA A 135 -17.65 1.90 -7.44
N GLN A 136 -16.67 1.93 -6.54
CA GLN A 136 -15.99 0.74 -5.99
C GLN A 136 -16.74 0.07 -4.83
N GLY A 137 -18.00 0.45 -4.55
CA GLY A 137 -18.83 -0.16 -3.52
C GLY A 137 -18.59 0.35 -2.10
N SER A 138 -17.99 1.54 -1.92
CA SER A 138 -17.91 2.16 -0.60
C SER A 138 -19.26 2.76 -0.18
N ALA A 139 -20.00 2.03 0.67
CA ALA A 139 -21.26 2.51 1.24
C ALA A 139 -21.12 3.82 2.01
N GLU A 140 -19.97 4.01 2.68
CA GLU A 140 -19.68 5.25 3.40
C GLU A 140 -19.51 6.43 2.44
N ALA A 141 -18.83 6.23 1.31
CA ALA A 141 -18.68 7.27 0.29
C ALA A 141 -20.04 7.70 -0.28
N SER A 142 -20.90 6.74 -0.62
CA SER A 142 -22.27 7.00 -1.10
C SER A 142 -23.09 7.80 -0.08
N ARG A 143 -22.98 7.47 1.21
CA ARG A 143 -23.67 8.20 2.28
C ARG A 143 -23.21 9.66 2.39
N ILE A 144 -21.91 9.90 2.23
CA ILE A 144 -21.34 11.26 2.28
C ILE A 144 -21.76 12.05 1.03
N LEU A 145 -21.75 11.43 -0.16
CA LEU A 145 -22.24 12.05 -1.40
C LEU A 145 -23.68 12.53 -1.30
N LEU A 146 -24.56 11.73 -0.67
CA LEU A 146 -25.96 12.09 -0.46
C LEU A 146 -26.11 13.34 0.42
N ARG A 147 -25.20 13.52 1.38
CA ARG A 147 -25.18 14.68 2.30
C ARG A 147 -24.53 15.92 1.68
N LEU A 148 -23.78 15.77 0.59
CA LEU A 148 -23.14 16.90 -0.08
C LEU A 148 -24.15 17.72 -0.87
N PRO A 149 -24.08 19.07 -0.80
CA PRO A 149 -24.95 19.93 -1.59
C PRO A 149 -24.77 19.64 -3.09
N ALA A 150 -25.85 19.76 -3.85
CA ALA A 150 -25.85 19.55 -5.29
C ALA A 150 -24.85 20.50 -5.97
N LYS A 151 -24.25 20.07 -7.09
CA LYS A 151 -23.55 20.97 -8.01
C LYS A 151 -24.57 22.02 -8.46
N ARG A 152 -24.43 23.25 -7.97
CA ARG A 152 -25.09 24.42 -8.55
C ARG A 152 -24.38 24.81 -9.83
#